data_AF-A0A3R9NR27-F1
#
_entry.id   AF-A0A3R9NR27-F1
#
_cell.length_a   1.000
_cell.length_b   1.000
_cell.length_c   1.000
_cell.angle_alpha   90.00
_cell.angle_beta   90.00
_cell.angle_gamma   90.00
#
_symmetry.space_group_name_H-M   'P 1'
#
loop_
_entity.id
_entity.type
_entity.pdbx_description
1 polymer ?
#
loop_
_entity_poly.entity_id
_entity_poly.type
_entity_poly.pdbx_seq_one_letter_code
_entity_poly.pdbx_strand_id
1 'polypeptide(L)'
;MQTVLRALRLFAMVAWVGGLIFFAFVVAPVAFHSLPSTHEAGIVVGGTLRVLHWIGLIGGAVFYVATAILWLRAEVSARVAFAIQLTLTGIMLAATAYSQFRILPAMDRDRDLAGGVVETAPADNAGRVDFERLHVLSERLEGAVLLCGIGVVFLLSRESQ
;
A
#
# COMPACT_ATOMS: atom_id res chain seq x y z
N MET A 1 15.49 -24.32 -6.41
CA MET A 1 14.72 -23.76 -5.25
C MET A 1 15.06 -22.29 -4.99
N GLN A 2 16.34 -21.89 -4.85
CA GLN A 2 16.68 -20.48 -4.59
C GLN A 2 16.24 -19.52 -5.71
N THR A 3 16.42 -19.90 -6.97
CA THR A 3 15.96 -19.10 -8.13
C THR A 3 14.45 -18.81 -8.08
N VAL A 4 13.65 -19.80 -7.67
CA VAL A 4 12.19 -19.64 -7.52
C VAL A 4 11.86 -18.66 -6.41
N LEU A 5 12.50 -18.77 -5.24
CA LEU A 5 12.29 -17.81 -4.13
C LEU A 5 12.67 -16.38 -4.53
N ARG A 6 13.78 -16.21 -5.25
CA ARG A 6 14.22 -14.91 -5.77
C ARG A 6 13.24 -14.36 -6.80
N ALA A 7 12.74 -15.19 -7.72
CA ALA A 7 11.74 -14.78 -8.70
C ALA A 7 10.41 -14.36 -8.04
N LEU A 8 9.95 -15.12 -7.03
CA LEU A 8 8.75 -14.78 -6.26
C LEU A 8 8.90 -13.43 -5.55
N ARG A 9 10.06 -13.18 -4.93
CA ARG A 9 10.37 -11.89 -4.29
C ARG A 9 10.30 -10.74 -5.29
N LEU A 10 10.92 -10.90 -6.46
CA LEU A 10 10.90 -9.88 -7.50
C LEU A 10 9.47 -9.62 -8.00
N PHE A 11 8.73 -10.68 -8.34
CA PHE A 11 7.36 -10.55 -8.84
C PHE A 11 6.44 -9.87 -7.82
N ALA A 12 6.55 -10.24 -6.54
CA ALA A 12 5.81 -9.61 -5.46
C ALA A 12 6.08 -8.11 -5.35
N MET A 13 7.35 -7.68 -5.38
CA MET A 13 7.70 -6.26 -5.28
C MET A 13 7.34 -5.48 -6.55
N VAL A 14 7.50 -6.08 -7.73
CA VAL A 14 7.08 -5.45 -9.00
C VAL A 14 5.58 -5.20 -9.01
N ALA A 15 4.78 -6.20 -8.62
CA ALA A 15 3.32 -6.06 -8.56
C ALA A 15 2.88 -5.04 -7.52
N TRP A 16 3.43 -5.08 -6.30
CA TRP A 16 3.00 -4.21 -5.22
C TRP A 16 3.52 -2.78 -5.38
N VAL A 17 4.84 -2.59 -5.50
CA VAL A 17 5.45 -1.25 -5.59
C VAL A 17 5.12 -0.60 -6.93
N GLY A 18 5.17 -1.36 -8.03
CA GLY A 18 4.73 -0.87 -9.34
C GLY A 18 3.25 -0.50 -9.36
N GLY A 19 2.40 -1.31 -8.72
CA GLY A 19 0.99 -1.00 -8.53
C GLY A 19 0.74 0.28 -7.73
N LEU A 20 1.49 0.51 -6.64
CA LEU A 20 1.43 1.75 -5.86
C LEU A 20 1.84 2.98 -6.66
N ILE A 21 2.93 2.90 -7.43
CA ILE A 21 3.37 4.00 -8.31
C ILE A 21 2.29 4.30 -9.34
N PHE A 22 1.79 3.28 -10.03
CA PHE A 22 0.73 3.47 -11.04
C PHE A 22 -0.54 4.05 -10.41
N PHE A 23 -0.93 3.56 -9.24
CA PHE A 23 -2.10 4.07 -8.52
C PHE A 23 -1.94 5.55 -8.15
N ALA A 24 -0.84 5.91 -7.50
CA ALA A 24 -0.62 7.25 -6.95
C ALA A 24 -0.42 8.31 -8.05
N PHE A 25 0.30 7.97 -9.12
CA PHE A 25 0.68 8.95 -10.16
C PHE A 25 -0.18 8.87 -11.43
N VAL A 26 -1.00 7.84 -11.59
CA VAL A 26 -1.87 7.69 -12.77
C VAL A 26 -3.32 7.52 -12.38
N VAL A 27 -3.68 6.45 -11.67
CA VAL A 27 -5.11 6.13 -11.42
C VAL A 27 -5.81 7.23 -10.65
N ALA A 28 -5.26 7.66 -9.50
CA ALA A 28 -5.89 8.68 -8.68
C ALA A 28 -5.96 10.05 -9.40
N PRO A 29 -4.87 10.59 -9.95
CA PRO A 29 -4.93 11.87 -10.68
C PRO A 29 -5.87 11.84 -11.88
N VAL A 30 -5.87 10.77 -12.68
CA VAL A 30 -6.76 10.65 -13.84
C VAL A 30 -8.22 10.56 -13.39
N ALA A 31 -8.54 9.80 -12.34
CA ALA A 31 -9.90 9.71 -11.83
C ALA A 31 -10.44 11.08 -11.37
N PHE A 32 -9.66 11.81 -10.57
CA PHE A 32 -10.07 13.15 -10.09
C PHE A 32 -10.09 14.22 -11.19
N HIS A 33 -9.31 14.05 -12.26
CA HIS A 33 -9.30 14.98 -13.38
C HIS A 33 -10.42 14.71 -14.41
N SER A 34 -10.74 13.45 -14.65
CA SER A 34 -11.60 13.05 -15.77
C SER A 34 -13.05 12.76 -15.41
N LEU A 35 -13.37 12.50 -14.13
CA LEU A 35 -14.72 12.17 -13.72
C LEU A 35 -15.56 13.42 -13.41
N PRO A 36 -16.88 13.40 -13.70
CA PRO A 36 -17.81 14.51 -13.47
C PRO A 36 -17.85 15.06 -12.04
N SER A 37 -17.55 14.20 -11.05
CA SER A 37 -17.47 14.60 -9.65
C SER A 37 -16.35 13.85 -8.93
N THR A 38 -15.82 14.52 -7.92
CA THR A 38 -14.98 13.97 -6.85
C THR A 38 -15.58 12.76 -6.15
N HIS A 39 -16.91 12.68 -6.02
CA HIS A 39 -17.59 11.51 -5.45
C HIS A 39 -17.38 10.27 -6.33
N GLU A 40 -17.60 10.40 -7.64
CA GLU A 40 -17.35 9.32 -8.60
C GLU A 40 -15.86 8.94 -8.63
N ALA A 41 -14.97 9.93 -8.58
CA ALA A 41 -13.54 9.68 -8.45
C ALA A 41 -13.19 8.92 -7.17
N GLY A 42 -13.78 9.29 -6.03
CA GLY A 42 -13.59 8.62 -4.74
C GLY A 42 -14.07 7.17 -4.75
N ILE A 43 -15.13 6.84 -5.48
CA ILE A 43 -15.59 5.44 -5.66
C ILE A 43 -14.54 4.64 -6.43
N VAL A 44 -14.04 5.16 -7.56
CA VAL A 44 -13.03 4.47 -8.38
C VAL A 44 -11.71 4.32 -7.62
N VAL A 45 -11.22 5.39 -6.99
CA VAL A 45 -9.98 5.39 -6.22
C VAL A 45 -10.08 4.48 -5.00
N GLY A 46 -11.19 4.53 -4.26
CA GLY A 46 -11.41 3.67 -3.10
C GLY A 46 -11.54 2.18 -3.46
N GLY A 47 -12.19 1.86 -4.58
CA GLY A 47 -12.30 0.49 -5.09
C GLY A 47 -10.96 -0.07 -5.58
N THR A 48 -10.23 0.71 -6.38
CA THR A 48 -8.91 0.31 -6.89
C THR A 48 -7.88 0.17 -5.77
N LEU A 49 -7.90 1.06 -4.77
CA LEU A 49 -7.02 0.97 -3.60
C LEU A 49 -7.25 -0.31 -2.79
N ARG A 50 -8.50 -0.75 -2.58
CA ARG A 50 -8.79 -2.03 -1.89
C ARG A 50 -8.24 -3.23 -2.63
N VAL A 51 -8.31 -3.23 -3.96
CA VAL A 51 -7.73 -4.29 -4.79
C VAL A 51 -6.21 -4.26 -4.68
N LEU A 52 -5.61 -3.08 -4.76
CA LEU A 52 -4.17 -2.89 -4.61
C LEU A 52 -3.67 -3.34 -3.23
N HIS A 53 -4.41 -3.05 -2.15
CA HIS A 53 -4.09 -3.55 -0.82
C HIS A 53 -4.07 -5.07 -0.78
N TRP A 54 -5.02 -5.77 -1.42
CA TRP A 54 -4.99 -7.22 -1.48
C TRP A 54 -3.81 -7.76 -2.28
N ILE A 55 -3.48 -7.14 -3.42
CA ILE A 55 -2.26 -7.45 -4.18
C ILE A 55 -1.02 -7.29 -3.27
N GLY A 56 -0.97 -6.20 -2.50
CA GLY A 56 0.12 -5.89 -1.58
C GLY A 56 0.20 -6.84 -0.39
N LEU A 57 -0.92 -7.19 0.25
CA LEU A 57 -0.94 -8.10 1.38
C LEU A 57 -0.54 -9.52 0.98
N ILE A 58 -1.06 -10.02 -0.15
CA ILE A 58 -0.72 -11.36 -0.65
C ILE A 58 0.72 -11.37 -1.15
N GLY A 59 1.09 -10.43 -2.04
CA GLY A 59 2.44 -10.33 -2.58
C GLY A 59 3.49 -10.08 -1.49
N GLY A 60 3.21 -9.18 -0.56
CA GLY A 60 4.04 -8.87 0.59
C GLY A 60 4.23 -10.08 1.51
N ALA A 61 3.19 -10.86 1.79
CA ALA A 61 3.32 -12.10 2.56
C ALA A 61 4.22 -13.12 1.84
N VAL A 62 4.05 -13.29 0.53
CA VAL A 62 4.90 -14.15 -0.31
C VAL A 62 6.35 -13.68 -0.25
N PHE A 63 6.60 -12.38 -0.41
CA PHE A 63 7.92 -11.78 -0.30
C PHE A 63 8.52 -12.02 1.09
N TYR A 64 7.76 -11.77 2.14
CA TYR A 64 8.21 -11.89 3.53
C TYR A 64 8.64 -13.32 3.85
N VAL A 65 7.80 -14.31 3.52
CA VAL A 65 8.10 -15.73 3.73
C VAL A 65 9.30 -16.17 2.89
N ALA A 66 9.35 -15.82 1.61
CA ALA A 66 10.48 -16.18 0.75
C ALA A 66 11.81 -15.57 1.25
N THR A 67 11.77 -14.32 1.72
CA THR A 67 12.93 -13.61 2.29
C THR A 67 13.36 -14.24 3.62
N ALA A 68 12.41 -14.64 4.48
CA ALA A 68 12.72 -15.34 5.72
C ALA A 68 13.39 -16.70 5.48
N ILE A 69 12.92 -17.47 4.49
CA ILE A 69 13.54 -18.74 4.10
C ILE A 69 14.99 -18.53 3.61
N LEU A 70 15.24 -17.47 2.83
CA LEU A 70 16.59 -17.13 2.37
C LEU A 70 17.49 -16.66 3.53
N TRP A 71 16.95 -15.86 4.45
CA TRP A 71 17.67 -15.39 5.64
C TRP A 71 18.18 -16.54 6.52
N LEU A 72 17.35 -17.56 6.75
CA LEU A 72 17.73 -18.76 7.52
C LEU A 72 18.90 -19.53 6.89
N ARG A 73 19.10 -19.39 5.57
CA ARG A 73 20.15 -20.05 4.79
C ARG A 73 21.33 -19.14 4.48
N ALA A 74 21.28 -17.88 4.89
CA ALA A 74 22.27 -16.87 4.56
C ALA A 74 23.49 -16.92 5.49
N GLU A 75 24.66 -16.63 4.91
CA GLU A 75 25.87 -16.33 5.67
C GLU A 75 25.68 -15.08 6.54
N VAL A 76 26.46 -14.98 7.62
CA VAL A 76 26.32 -13.91 8.63
C VAL A 76 26.41 -12.51 8.01
N SER A 77 27.29 -12.32 7.02
CA SER A 77 27.47 -11.07 6.29
C SER A 77 26.22 -10.61 5.53
N ALA A 78 25.45 -11.55 4.96
CA ALA A 78 24.24 -11.27 4.19
C ALA A 78 22.97 -11.17 5.06
N ARG A 79 22.99 -11.69 6.29
CA ARG A 79 21.81 -11.70 7.18
C ARG A 79 21.27 -10.32 7.52
N VAL A 80 22.14 -9.31 7.61
CA VAL A 80 21.73 -7.93 7.90
C VAL A 80 20.86 -7.38 6.77
N ALA A 81 21.23 -7.59 5.51
CA ALA A 81 20.46 -7.11 4.36
C ALA A 81 19.06 -7.72 4.31
N PHE A 82 18.96 -9.04 4.51
CA PHE A 82 17.67 -9.73 4.60
C PHE A 82 16.83 -9.26 5.79
N ALA A 83 17.44 -9.01 6.96
CA ALA A 83 16.73 -8.51 8.13
C ALA A 83 16.15 -7.11 7.90
N ILE A 84 16.85 -6.24 7.17
CA ILE A 84 16.34 -4.92 6.77
C ILE A 84 15.13 -5.10 5.83
N GLN A 85 15.24 -5.98 4.83
CA GLN A 85 14.12 -6.25 3.90
C GLN A 85 12.89 -6.80 4.62
N LEU A 86 13.06 -7.71 5.57
CA LEU A 86 11.97 -8.23 6.41
C LEU A 86 11.35 -7.12 7.26
N THR A 87 12.16 -6.28 7.90
CA THR A 87 11.67 -5.15 8.70
C THR A 87 10.84 -4.20 7.85
N LEU A 88 11.38 -3.75 6.71
CA LEU A 88 10.69 -2.83 5.80
C LEU A 88 9.38 -3.43 5.27
N THR A 89 9.41 -4.68 4.80
CA THR A 89 8.19 -5.34 4.30
C THR A 89 7.18 -5.57 5.42
N GLY A 90 7.63 -5.86 6.64
CA GLY A 90 6.76 -6.00 7.80
C GLY A 90 6.03 -4.69 8.14
N ILE A 91 6.74 -3.57 8.09
CA ILE A 91 6.14 -2.23 8.25
C ILE A 91 5.11 -1.98 7.14
N MET A 92 5.47 -2.26 5.89
CA MET A 92 4.56 -2.10 4.75
C MET A 92 3.27 -2.92 4.93
N LEU A 93 3.40 -4.21 5.29
CA LEU A 93 2.26 -5.09 5.52
C LEU A 93 1.36 -4.58 6.65
N ALA A 94 1.95 -4.14 7.77
CA ALA A 94 1.19 -3.61 8.90
C ALA A 94 0.45 -2.33 8.53
N ALA A 95 1.12 -1.39 7.83
CA ALA A 95 0.51 -0.14 7.38
C ALA A 95 -0.63 -0.40 6.38
N THR A 96 -0.42 -1.25 5.37
CA THR A 96 -1.45 -1.62 4.39
C THR A 96 -2.61 -2.37 5.04
N ALA A 97 -2.36 -3.28 5.99
CA ALA A 97 -3.43 -3.95 6.73
C ALA A 97 -4.25 -2.96 7.58
N TYR A 98 -3.58 -2.02 8.25
CA TYR A 98 -4.25 -0.97 9.02
C TYR A 98 -5.11 -0.08 8.12
N SER A 99 -4.57 0.35 6.97
CA SER A 99 -5.29 1.11 5.94
C SER A 99 -6.53 0.35 5.45
N GLN A 100 -6.36 -0.92 5.07
CA GLN A 100 -7.40 -1.80 4.52
C GLN A 100 -8.54 -2.09 5.50
N PHE A 101 -8.22 -2.44 6.75
CA PHE A 101 -9.20 -2.98 7.69
C PHE A 101 -9.71 -1.97 8.71
N ARG A 102 -9.05 -0.82 8.88
CA ARG A 102 -9.43 0.21 9.85
C ARG A 102 -9.78 1.52 9.19
N ILE A 103 -8.90 2.06 8.33
CA ILE A 103 -9.09 3.39 7.75
C ILE A 103 -10.18 3.38 6.68
N LEU A 104 -10.07 2.54 5.66
CA LEU A 104 -11.03 2.48 4.55
C LEU A 104 -12.49 2.23 5.04
N PRO A 105 -12.76 1.28 5.94
CA PRO A 105 -14.11 1.10 6.48
C PRO A 105 -14.59 2.26 7.35
N ALA A 106 -13.69 2.99 8.02
CA ALA A 106 -14.06 4.18 8.77
C ALA A 106 -14.44 5.33 7.83
N MET A 107 -13.66 5.55 6.78
CA MET A 107 -13.99 6.52 5.73
C MET A 107 -15.33 6.24 5.04
N ASP A 108 -15.68 4.97 4.81
CA ASP A 108 -17.00 4.63 4.28
C ASP A 108 -18.13 5.05 5.25
N ARG A 109 -17.99 4.77 6.55
CA ARG A 109 -18.97 5.20 7.56
C ARG A 109 -19.07 6.71 7.65
N ASP A 110 -17.93 7.40 7.60
CA ASP A 110 -17.89 8.86 7.68
C ASP A 110 -18.54 9.52 6.46
N ARG A 111 -18.38 8.90 5.28
CA ARG A 111 -19.10 9.29 4.06
C ARG A 111 -20.61 9.15 4.22
N ASP A 112 -21.08 8.05 4.82
CA ASP A 112 -22.52 7.86 5.09
C ASP A 112 -23.06 8.91 6.07
N LEU A 113 -22.29 9.22 7.13
CA LEU A 113 -22.62 10.28 8.10
C LEU A 113 -22.64 11.69 7.49
N ALA A 114 -21.87 11.91 6.43
CA ALA A 114 -21.86 13.15 5.65
C ALA A 114 -23.01 13.21 4.61
N GLY A 115 -23.90 12.21 4.54
CA GLY A 115 -25.00 12.17 3.58
C GLY A 115 -24.62 11.60 2.21
N GLY A 116 -23.55 10.80 2.14
CA GLY A 116 -23.09 10.08 0.95
C GLY A 116 -22.11 10.87 0.08
N VAL A 117 -22.29 12.19 -0.05
CA VAL A 117 -21.38 13.07 -0.80
C VAL A 117 -20.68 14.02 0.18
N VAL A 118 -19.45 13.70 0.55
CA VAL A 118 -18.70 14.40 1.62
C VAL A 118 -18.61 15.91 1.43
N GLU A 119 -18.44 16.37 0.18
CA GLU A 119 -18.21 17.79 -0.11
C GLU A 119 -19.44 18.67 0.01
N THR A 120 -20.64 18.09 -0.13
CA THR A 120 -21.90 18.82 0.04
C THR A 120 -22.29 18.96 1.50
N ALA A 121 -21.68 18.16 2.40
CA ALA A 121 -21.90 18.27 3.82
C ALA A 121 -21.33 19.60 4.37
N PRO A 122 -21.99 20.21 5.38
CA PRO A 122 -21.46 21.38 6.08
C PRO A 122 -20.02 21.16 6.59
N ALA A 123 -19.21 22.23 6.63
CA ALA A 123 -17.81 22.14 7.02
C ALA A 123 -17.61 21.68 8.48
N ASP A 124 -18.61 21.88 9.34
CA ASP A 124 -18.66 21.45 10.73
C ASP A 124 -19.33 20.07 10.92
N ASN A 125 -19.74 19.41 9.84
CA ASN A 125 -20.26 18.04 9.91
C ASN A 125 -19.14 17.08 10.39
N ALA A 126 -19.42 16.34 11.46
CA ALA A 126 -18.45 15.46 12.08
C ALA A 126 -17.92 14.36 11.13
N GLY A 127 -18.77 13.81 10.26
CA GLY A 127 -18.38 12.81 9.26
C GLY A 127 -17.44 13.40 8.21
N ARG A 128 -17.72 14.61 7.71
CA ARG A 128 -16.81 15.30 6.78
C ARG A 128 -15.44 15.56 7.41
N VAL A 129 -15.40 16.08 8.64
CA VAL A 129 -14.15 16.40 9.33
C VAL A 129 -13.30 15.14 9.57
N ASP A 130 -13.91 14.04 9.99
CA ASP A 130 -13.17 12.79 10.21
C ASP A 130 -12.73 12.15 8.89
N PHE A 131 -13.60 12.15 7.87
CA PHE A 131 -13.26 11.66 6.53
C PHE A 131 -11.99 12.31 5.99
N GLU A 132 -11.88 13.64 6.03
CA GLU A 132 -10.70 14.37 5.56
C GLU A 132 -9.44 14.02 6.35
N ARG A 133 -9.56 13.90 7.68
CA ARG A 133 -8.45 13.48 8.54
C ARG A 133 -7.96 12.08 8.17
N LEU A 134 -8.87 11.14 7.97
CA LEU A 134 -8.56 9.76 7.60
C LEU A 134 -8.05 9.65 6.16
N HIS A 135 -8.56 10.47 5.24
CA HIS A 135 -8.08 10.52 3.85
C HIS A 135 -6.61 10.92 3.80
N VAL A 136 -6.23 12.02 4.47
CA VAL A 136 -4.84 12.48 4.57
C VAL A 136 -3.97 11.43 5.28
N LEU A 137 -4.48 10.79 6.33
CA LEU A 137 -3.75 9.72 7.01
C LEU A 137 -3.51 8.52 6.08
N SER A 138 -4.52 8.10 5.31
CA SER A 138 -4.41 7.02 4.33
C SER A 138 -3.36 7.35 3.28
N GLU A 139 -3.41 8.54 2.70
CA GLU A 139 -2.45 9.00 1.67
C GLU A 139 -1.02 8.96 2.20
N ARG A 140 -0.79 9.45 3.43
CA ARG A 140 0.53 9.42 4.07
C ARG A 140 1.02 8.00 4.33
N LEU A 141 0.13 7.08 4.70
CA LEU A 141 0.48 5.67 4.87
C LEU A 141 0.87 5.04 3.54
N GLU A 142 0.12 5.27 2.46
CA GLU A 142 0.49 4.78 1.13
C GLU A 142 1.84 5.33 0.67
N GLY A 143 2.10 6.62 0.92
CA GLY A 143 3.41 7.24 0.67
C GLY A 143 4.54 6.59 1.47
N ALA A 144 4.33 6.30 2.75
CA ALA A 144 5.31 5.61 3.59
C ALA A 144 5.57 4.16 3.12
N VAL A 145 4.51 3.44 2.74
CA VAL A 145 4.60 2.08 2.15
C VAL A 145 5.41 2.12 0.85
N LEU A 146 5.15 3.10 -0.02
CA LEU A 146 5.89 3.28 -1.27
C LEU A 146 7.39 3.54 -1.01
N LEU A 147 7.73 4.44 -0.08
CA LEU A 147 9.13 4.73 0.27
C LEU A 147 9.85 3.49 0.81
N CYS A 148 9.20 2.72 1.70
CA CYS A 148 9.73 1.45 2.18
C CYS A 148 9.93 0.45 1.02
N GLY A 149 8.95 0.35 0.13
CA GLY A 149 8.98 -0.53 -1.04
C GLY A 149 10.12 -0.21 -2.00
N ILE A 150 10.37 1.08 -2.29
CA ILE A 150 11.54 1.52 -3.07
C ILE A 150 12.84 1.11 -2.36
N GLY A 151 12.91 1.26 -1.04
CA GLY A 151 14.04 0.77 -0.24
C GLY A 151 14.27 -0.73 -0.38
N VAL A 152 13.21 -1.53 -0.33
CA VAL A 152 13.28 -3.00 -0.56
C VAL A 152 13.76 -3.31 -1.97
N VAL A 153 13.23 -2.64 -3.00
CA VAL A 153 13.64 -2.82 -4.40
C VAL A 153 15.12 -2.47 -4.60
N PHE A 154 15.61 -1.41 -3.97
CA PHE A 154 17.03 -1.06 -3.99
C PHE A 154 17.91 -2.11 -3.29
N LEU A 155 17.45 -2.70 -2.18
CA LEU A 155 18.19 -3.77 -1.52
C LEU A 155 18.20 -5.06 -2.35
N LEU A 156 17.10 -5.37 -3.05
CA LEU A 156 17.04 -6.48 -4.00
C LEU A 156 18.04 -6.32 -5.16
N SER A 157 18.20 -5.10 -5.69
CA SER A 157 19.11 -4.86 -6.82
C SER A 157 20.59 -5.02 -6.45
N ARG A 158 20.92 -4.89 -5.16
CA ARG A 158 22.27 -5.06 -4.63
C ARG A 158 22.58 -6.46 -4.13
N GLU A 159 21.60 -7.36 -4.17
CA GLU A 159 21.77 -8.73 -3.71
C GLU A 159 22.59 -9.51 -4.75
N SER A 160 23.81 -9.93 -4.38
CA SER A 160 24.63 -10.80 -5.21
C SER A 160 23.90 -12.13 -5.46
N GLN A 161 23.89 -12.58 -6.72
CA GLN A 161 23.22 -13.82 -7.12
C GLN A 161 23.78 -15.03 -6.40
#